data_AF-Q5LM91-F1
#
_entry.id   AF-Q5LM91-F1
#
_cell.length_a   1.000
_cell.length_b   1.000
_cell.length_c   1.000
_cell.angle_alpha   90.00
_cell.angle_beta   90.00
_cell.angle_gamma   90.00
#
_symmetry.space_group_name_H-M   'P 1'
#
loop_
_entity.id
_entity.type
_entity.pdbx_description
1 polymer ?
#
loop_
_entity_poly.entity_id
_entity_poly.type
_entity_poly.pdbx_seq_one_letter_code
_entity_poly.pdbx_strand_id
1 'polypeptide(L)'
;MRQYLKSAFAAATAALIAQVAAAETKYQPWQQDGVAKRPYIFTQQHNVGKETDDEAGGQLIRLGYPLQVQLPGNPALWTFQPDASLNVEYLGRTMVYSPNRIEGTESIQVFDLALTPDAASGTQGYFTFTTEELPPSLDKVVPGGIYVVHFEVIEPSK
;
A
#
# COMPACT_ATOMS: atom_id res chain seq x y z
N MET A 1 -22.48 78.94 12.67
CA MET A 1 -22.19 78.43 14.04
C MET A 1 -22.07 76.93 13.95
N ARG A 2 -20.87 76.37 14.18
CA ARG A 2 -20.49 75.61 15.40
C ARG A 2 -21.51 74.52 15.78
N GLN A 3 -21.20 73.26 15.48
CA GLN A 3 -20.85 72.15 16.41
C GLN A 3 -22.07 71.67 17.25
N TYR A 4 -22.42 70.39 17.43
CA TYR A 4 -21.62 69.26 17.91
C TYR A 4 -22.32 67.90 17.68
N LEU A 5 -21.48 66.89 17.44
CA LEU A 5 -21.55 65.46 17.76
C LEU A 5 -22.80 64.84 18.44
N LYS A 6 -23.24 63.68 17.91
CA LYS A 6 -23.47 62.42 18.66
C LYS A 6 -23.07 61.23 17.74
N SER A 7 -21.98 60.53 18.04
CA SER A 7 -21.94 59.17 18.65
C SER A 7 -22.54 58.09 17.72
N ALA A 8 -21.75 57.37 16.93
CA ALA A 8 -20.93 56.18 17.28
C ALA A 8 -21.73 54.86 17.32
N PHE A 9 -21.13 53.83 16.72
CA PHE A 9 -21.46 52.40 16.72
C PHE A 9 -22.63 51.91 15.85
N ALA A 10 -22.31 51.20 14.77
CA ALA A 10 -22.62 49.76 14.68
C ALA A 10 -22.04 49.10 13.40
N ALA A 11 -21.28 48.02 13.65
CA ALA A 11 -21.19 46.79 12.87
C ALA A 11 -20.64 46.81 11.43
N ALA A 12 -19.31 46.63 11.36
CA ALA A 12 -18.67 45.88 10.29
C ALA A 12 -19.11 44.41 10.35
N THR A 13 -20.06 43.98 9.52
CA THR A 13 -20.35 42.54 9.32
C THR A 13 -21.11 42.30 8.01
N ALA A 14 -20.45 42.49 6.87
CA ALA A 14 -21.00 42.08 5.58
C ALA A 14 -19.88 41.84 4.55
N ALA A 15 -18.94 40.97 4.86
CA ALA A 15 -17.93 40.54 3.89
C ALA A 15 -17.36 39.17 4.26
N LEU A 16 -18.20 38.13 4.40
CA LEU A 16 -17.69 36.76 4.45
C LEU A 16 -18.74 35.70 4.11
N ILE A 17 -19.67 35.97 3.19
CA ILE A 17 -20.62 34.96 2.72
C ILE A 17 -20.77 35.10 1.21
N ALA A 18 -19.82 34.54 0.45
CA ALA A 18 -20.02 34.05 -0.92
C ALA A 18 -18.66 33.67 -1.55
N GLN A 19 -17.95 32.70 -0.99
CA GLN A 19 -16.89 32.02 -1.72
C GLN A 19 -16.61 30.64 -1.13
N VAL A 20 -17.67 29.85 -0.96
CA VAL A 20 -17.51 28.38 -1.02
C VAL A 20 -17.81 28.01 -2.47
N ALA A 21 -16.92 28.41 -3.37
CA ALA A 21 -16.85 27.78 -4.67
C ALA A 21 -16.55 26.31 -4.38
N ALA A 22 -17.44 25.43 -4.84
CA ALA A 22 -17.19 24.00 -4.87
C ALA A 22 -15.84 23.79 -5.54
N ALA A 23 -14.81 23.54 -4.72
CA ALA A 23 -13.56 23.01 -5.21
C ALA A 23 -13.87 21.59 -5.65
N GLU A 24 -14.32 21.45 -6.90
CA GLU A 24 -14.18 20.20 -7.61
C GLU A 24 -12.70 19.86 -7.52
N THR A 25 -12.36 18.87 -6.69
CA THR A 25 -11.03 18.27 -6.68
C THR A 25 -10.83 17.66 -8.07
N LYS A 26 -10.32 18.47 -9.00
CA LYS A 26 -9.85 17.98 -10.30
C LYS A 26 -8.65 17.12 -9.98
N TYR A 27 -8.87 15.81 -9.86
CA TYR A 27 -7.79 14.84 -9.89
C TYR A 27 -7.01 15.10 -11.16
N GLN A 28 -5.75 15.54 -11.01
CA GLN A 28 -4.83 15.62 -12.13
C GLN A 28 -4.84 14.24 -12.80
N PRO A 29 -5.21 14.12 -14.08
CA PRO A 29 -5.06 12.87 -14.79
C PRO A 29 -3.59 12.46 -14.70
N TRP A 30 -3.36 11.23 -14.27
CA TRP A 30 -2.02 10.68 -14.09
C TRP A 30 -1.21 10.89 -15.37
N GLN A 31 -0.16 11.72 -15.31
CA GLN A 31 0.69 12.00 -16.46
C GLN A 31 1.37 10.69 -16.91
N GLN A 32 1.06 10.26 -18.14
CA GLN A 32 1.56 9.01 -18.72
C GLN A 32 2.92 9.16 -19.44
N ASP A 33 3.50 10.36 -19.50
CA ASP A 33 4.67 10.65 -20.35
C ASP A 33 6.03 10.20 -19.74
N GLY A 34 5.99 9.28 -18.79
CA GLY A 34 7.17 8.65 -18.18
C GLY A 34 6.80 7.40 -17.38
N VAL A 35 5.90 6.57 -17.93
CA VAL A 35 5.17 5.49 -17.24
C VAL A 35 6.08 4.69 -16.31
N ALA A 36 6.12 5.07 -15.02
CA ALA A 36 6.65 4.22 -13.99
C ALA A 36 5.83 2.92 -14.05
N LYS A 37 6.51 1.79 -14.26
CA LYS A 37 5.88 0.47 -14.28
C LYS A 37 5.07 0.33 -12.99
N ARG A 38 3.78 0.03 -13.11
CA ARG A 38 2.92 -0.18 -11.94
C ARG A 38 3.44 -1.41 -11.17
N PRO A 39 3.56 -1.33 -9.84
CA PRO A 39 3.99 -2.47 -9.06
C PRO A 39 2.98 -3.61 -9.16
N TYR A 40 3.47 -4.85 -9.12
CA TYR A 40 2.63 -5.99 -8.73
C TYR A 40 2.36 -5.88 -7.23
N ILE A 41 1.09 -5.79 -6.86
CA ILE A 41 0.67 -5.62 -5.47
C ILE A 41 0.08 -6.94 -4.96
N PHE A 42 0.72 -7.49 -3.94
CA PHE A 42 0.27 -8.70 -3.28
C PHE A 42 -0.30 -8.38 -1.90
N THR A 43 -1.55 -8.76 -1.70
CA THR A 43 -2.28 -8.66 -0.43
C THR A 43 -2.49 -10.05 0.19
N GLN A 44 -3.04 -10.12 1.40
CA GLN A 44 -3.38 -11.39 2.09
C GLN A 44 -4.18 -12.40 1.26
N GLN A 45 -4.93 -11.95 0.25
CA GLN A 45 -5.66 -12.80 -0.69
C GLN A 45 -4.78 -13.66 -1.61
N HIS A 46 -3.51 -13.30 -1.78
CA HIS A 46 -2.56 -14.06 -2.59
C HIS A 46 -1.80 -15.11 -1.78
N ASN A 47 -2.11 -15.23 -0.49
CA ASN A 47 -1.48 -16.22 0.36
C ASN A 47 -1.84 -17.62 -0.15
N VAL A 48 -0.82 -18.43 -0.44
CA VAL A 48 -1.00 -19.85 -0.77
C VAL A 48 -1.00 -20.75 0.48
N GLY A 49 -0.74 -20.18 1.65
CA GLY A 49 -0.69 -20.92 2.92
C GLY A 49 0.54 -21.84 3.01
N LYS A 50 0.48 -22.80 3.93
CA LYS A 50 1.49 -23.88 4.07
C LYS A 50 1.25 -25.05 3.12
N GLU A 51 0.12 -25.10 2.44
CA GLU A 51 -0.21 -26.21 1.55
C GLU A 51 0.54 -26.04 0.24
N THR A 52 1.63 -26.80 0.15
CA THR A 52 2.44 -27.05 -1.04
C THR A 52 1.71 -28.01 -1.98
N ASP A 53 0.45 -27.72 -2.31
CA ASP A 53 -0.18 -28.41 -3.43
C ASP A 53 0.38 -27.77 -4.70
N ASP A 54 1.05 -28.58 -5.52
CA ASP A 54 1.63 -28.24 -6.83
C ASP A 54 0.60 -27.61 -7.82
N GLU A 55 -0.65 -27.43 -7.41
CA GLU A 55 -1.75 -26.81 -8.15
C GLU A 55 -2.01 -25.33 -7.81
N ALA A 56 -1.40 -24.79 -6.75
CA ALA A 56 -1.47 -23.35 -6.47
C ALA A 56 -0.64 -22.58 -7.51
N GLY A 57 -1.24 -22.33 -8.67
CA GLY A 57 -0.60 -21.65 -9.80
C GLY A 57 0.11 -20.38 -9.36
N GLY A 58 1.42 -20.32 -9.60
CA GLY A 58 2.26 -19.18 -9.23
C GLY A 58 1.78 -17.90 -9.90
N GLN A 59 1.93 -16.77 -9.19
CA GLN A 59 1.66 -15.45 -9.74
C GLN A 59 2.63 -15.16 -10.89
N LEU A 60 2.14 -14.66 -12.02
CA LEU A 60 3.00 -14.31 -13.16
C LEU A 60 3.54 -12.89 -13.02
N ILE A 61 4.86 -12.77 -12.88
CA ILE A 61 5.55 -11.50 -12.65
C ILE A 61 6.43 -11.16 -13.85
N ARG A 62 6.24 -9.96 -14.42
CA ARG A 62 7.11 -9.51 -15.52
C ARG A 62 8.46 -9.04 -15.03
N LEU A 63 9.51 -9.38 -15.78
CA LEU A 63 10.88 -8.93 -15.48
C LEU A 63 10.98 -7.40 -15.40
N GLY A 64 11.67 -6.93 -14.36
CA GLY A 64 11.93 -5.52 -14.12
C GLY A 64 10.70 -4.68 -13.78
N TYR A 65 9.59 -5.31 -13.35
CA TYR A 65 8.47 -4.61 -12.72
C TYR A 65 8.68 -4.58 -11.19
N PRO A 66 8.33 -3.47 -10.52
CA PRO A 66 8.42 -3.41 -9.06
C PRO A 66 7.45 -4.38 -8.40
N LEU A 67 7.82 -4.92 -7.23
CA LEU A 67 6.97 -5.79 -6.44
C LEU A 67 6.65 -5.11 -5.12
N GLN A 68 5.41 -5.25 -4.66
CA GLN A 68 4.97 -4.69 -3.42
C GLN A 68 4.05 -5.66 -2.69
N VAL A 69 4.29 -5.83 -1.39
CA VAL A 69 3.43 -6.61 -0.51
C VAL A 69 2.73 -5.64 0.44
N GLN A 70 1.41 -5.70 0.51
CA GLN A 70 0.60 -4.85 1.38
C GLN A 70 -0.17 -5.74 2.36
N LEU A 71 0.26 -5.74 3.61
CA LEU A 71 -0.35 -6.55 4.66
C LEU A 71 -0.94 -5.66 5.74
N PRO A 72 -2.08 -6.05 6.33
CA PRO A 72 -2.64 -5.32 7.46
C PRO A 72 -1.62 -5.29 8.60
N GLY A 73 -1.39 -4.10 9.14
CA GLY A 73 -0.59 -3.87 10.34
C GLY A 73 -1.49 -3.53 11.53
N ASN A 74 -0.95 -3.75 12.72
CA ASN A 74 -1.60 -3.55 14.02
C ASN A 74 -2.83 -4.48 14.27
N PRO A 75 -2.76 -5.43 15.22
CA PRO A 75 -1.58 -5.75 16.05
C PRO A 75 -0.45 -6.39 15.24
N ALA A 76 -0.74 -6.90 14.03
CA ALA A 76 0.24 -7.63 13.24
C ALA A 76 1.49 -6.81 12.90
N LEU A 77 2.65 -7.45 13.08
CA LEU A 77 3.98 -6.96 12.74
C LEU A 77 4.65 -8.00 11.84
N TRP A 78 4.61 -7.73 10.53
CA TRP A 78 5.11 -8.67 9.54
C TRP A 78 6.62 -8.50 9.35
N THR A 79 7.30 -9.64 9.29
CA THR A 79 8.75 -9.74 9.11
C THR A 79 9.05 -10.60 7.89
N PHE A 80 9.81 -10.06 6.95
CA PHE A 80 10.31 -10.81 5.80
C PHE A 80 11.27 -11.90 6.24
N GLN A 81 11.12 -13.11 5.69
CA GLN A 81 11.95 -14.27 6.01
C GLN A 81 12.90 -14.57 4.84
N PRO A 82 14.15 -14.09 4.87
CA PRO A 82 15.08 -14.26 3.75
C PRO A 82 15.43 -15.73 3.50
N ASP A 83 15.62 -16.52 4.56
CA ASP A 83 15.97 -17.95 4.47
C ASP A 83 14.79 -18.81 3.98
N ALA A 84 13.57 -18.26 4.00
CA ALA A 84 12.35 -18.88 3.50
C ALA A 84 11.80 -18.10 2.30
N SER A 85 12.69 -17.49 1.50
CA SER A 85 12.34 -16.79 0.26
C SER A 85 13.38 -17.11 -0.82
N LEU A 86 12.95 -17.11 -2.08
CA LEU A 86 13.79 -17.47 -3.22
C LEU A 86 13.53 -16.52 -4.40
N ASN A 87 14.61 -16.12 -5.08
CA ASN A 87 14.61 -15.25 -6.26
C ASN A 87 13.94 -13.89 -6.05
N VAL A 88 14.01 -13.38 -4.82
CA VAL A 88 13.43 -12.11 -4.39
C VAL A 88 14.33 -11.44 -3.36
N GLU A 89 14.41 -10.12 -3.41
CA GLU A 89 15.16 -9.27 -2.50
C GLU A 89 14.22 -8.31 -1.77
N TYR A 90 14.44 -8.13 -0.47
CA TYR A 90 13.72 -7.18 0.34
C TYR A 90 14.39 -5.80 0.31
N LEU A 91 13.66 -4.77 -0.11
CA LEU A 91 14.20 -3.42 -0.30
C LEU A 91 13.86 -2.49 0.86
N GLY A 92 12.72 -2.70 1.51
CA GLY A 92 12.30 -1.87 2.63
C GLY A 92 10.83 -1.96 2.95
N ARG A 93 10.44 -1.28 4.03
CA ARG A 93 9.06 -1.24 4.53
C ARG A 93 8.66 0.19 4.83
N THR A 94 7.44 0.52 4.47
CA THR A 94 6.73 1.75 4.85
C THR A 94 5.47 1.41 5.62
N MET A 95 5.18 2.16 6.69
CA MET A 95 3.90 2.11 7.38
C MET A 95 2.96 3.16 6.80
N VAL A 96 1.77 2.74 6.37
CA VAL A 96 0.71 3.63 5.91
C VAL A 96 -0.41 3.62 6.94
N TYR A 97 -0.77 4.80 7.41
CA TYR A 97 -1.87 5.01 8.36
C TYR A 97 -3.05 5.65 7.63
N SER A 98 -4.27 5.23 7.98
CA SER A 98 -5.47 5.89 7.47
C SER A 98 -5.49 7.37 7.90
N PRO A 99 -5.72 8.32 6.96
CA PRO A 99 -5.76 9.74 7.32
C PRO A 99 -6.91 10.02 8.31
N ASN A 100 -6.64 10.87 9.32
CA ASN A 100 -7.58 11.33 10.34
C ASN A 100 -8.01 10.30 11.40
N ARG A 101 -7.18 9.30 11.73
CA ARG A 101 -7.46 8.39 12.86
C ARG A 101 -6.49 8.55 14.03
N ILE A 102 -6.93 8.05 15.19
CA ILE A 102 -6.20 8.03 16.47
C ILE A 102 -4.99 7.11 16.34
N GLU A 103 -3.87 7.45 16.99
CA GLU A 103 -2.72 6.55 17.13
C GLU A 103 -3.19 5.16 17.62
N GLY A 104 -2.82 4.10 16.90
CA GLY A 104 -3.23 2.73 17.22
C GLY A 104 -4.45 2.19 16.48
N THR A 105 -4.98 2.87 15.45
CA THR A 105 -5.96 2.27 14.51
C THR A 105 -5.28 1.51 13.36
N GLU A 106 -6.07 0.74 12.61
CA GLU A 106 -5.66 -0.08 11.46
C GLU A 106 -4.63 0.62 10.57
N SER A 107 -3.52 -0.09 10.31
CA SER A 107 -2.43 0.38 9.47
C SER A 107 -2.18 -0.65 8.35
N ILE A 108 -1.43 -0.25 7.34
CA ILE A 108 -0.95 -1.16 6.30
C ILE A 108 0.58 -1.12 6.32
N GLN A 109 1.19 -2.29 6.38
CA GLN A 109 2.61 -2.48 6.12
C GLN A 109 2.81 -2.70 4.64
N VAL A 110 3.53 -1.79 4.02
CA VAL A 110 3.89 -1.83 2.60
C VAL A 110 5.35 -2.24 2.51
N PHE A 111 5.63 -3.40 1.93
CA PHE A 111 6.98 -3.92 1.72
C PHE A 111 7.32 -3.83 0.25
N ASP A 112 8.43 -3.19 -0.06
CA ASP A 112 8.95 -3.12 -1.41
C ASP A 112 9.94 -4.28 -1.62
N LEU A 113 9.73 -5.04 -2.69
CA LEU A 113 10.54 -6.18 -3.08
C LEU A 113 11.04 -5.99 -4.52
N ALA A 114 12.12 -6.68 -4.86
CA ALA A 114 12.59 -6.84 -6.22
C ALA A 114 12.85 -8.31 -6.53
N LEU A 115 12.79 -8.67 -7.81
CA LEU A 115 13.37 -9.95 -8.25
C LEU A 115 14.90 -9.88 -8.07
N THR A 116 15.52 -11.02 -7.78
CA THR A 116 16.99 -11.10 -7.76
C THR A 116 17.60 -10.74 -9.13
N PRO A 117 18.84 -10.24 -9.17
CA PRO A 117 19.52 -9.89 -10.43
C PRO A 117 19.61 -11.03 -11.45
N ASP A 118 19.64 -12.28 -10.97
CA ASP A 118 19.74 -13.49 -11.79
C ASP A 118 18.39 -14.03 -12.27
N ALA A 119 17.28 -13.39 -11.89
CA ALA A 119 15.94 -13.81 -12.32
C ALA A 119 15.75 -13.59 -13.82
N ALA A 120 15.23 -14.60 -14.52
CA ALA A 120 14.94 -14.58 -15.95
C ALA A 120 13.55 -15.18 -16.22
N SER A 121 13.06 -15.09 -17.46
CA SER A 121 11.81 -15.76 -17.81
C SER A 121 11.88 -17.27 -17.52
N GLY A 122 10.84 -17.81 -16.89
CA GLY A 122 10.76 -19.18 -16.40
C GLY A 122 11.35 -19.40 -15.00
N THR A 123 11.98 -18.39 -14.39
CA THR A 123 12.44 -18.47 -13.00
C THR A 123 11.24 -18.56 -12.06
N GLN A 124 11.20 -19.63 -11.26
CA GLN A 124 10.25 -19.77 -10.17
C GLN A 124 10.81 -19.12 -8.90
N GLY A 125 9.95 -18.58 -8.06
CA GLY A 125 10.36 -18.01 -6.78
C GLY A 125 9.21 -17.92 -5.79
N TYR A 126 9.55 -17.51 -4.58
CA TYR A 126 8.57 -17.28 -3.52
C TYR A 126 9.10 -16.28 -2.49
N PHE A 127 8.20 -15.58 -1.81
CA PHE A 127 8.54 -14.76 -0.66
C PHE A 127 7.64 -15.10 0.53
N THR A 128 8.24 -15.05 1.72
CA THR A 128 7.56 -15.36 2.97
C THR A 128 7.63 -14.19 3.94
N PHE A 129 6.50 -13.89 4.56
CA PHE A 129 6.39 -12.99 5.71
C PHE A 129 5.74 -13.70 6.88
N THR A 130 6.18 -13.40 8.09
CA THR A 130 5.59 -13.94 9.31
C THR A 130 5.20 -12.85 10.30
N THR A 131 4.18 -13.11 11.11
CA THR A 131 3.80 -12.29 12.26
C THR A 131 3.53 -13.19 13.46
N GLU A 132 3.96 -12.77 14.64
CA GLU A 132 3.65 -13.46 15.90
C GLU A 132 2.24 -13.09 16.40
N GLU A 133 1.82 -11.85 16.12
CA GLU A 133 0.50 -11.35 16.50
C GLU A 133 -0.41 -11.33 15.26
N LEU A 134 -1.32 -12.30 15.16
CA LEU A 134 -2.29 -12.35 14.07
C LEU A 134 -3.66 -11.87 14.58
N PRO A 135 -4.24 -10.80 14.01
CA PRO A 135 -5.62 -10.45 14.32
C PRO A 135 -6.57 -11.59 13.90
N PRO A 136 -7.61 -11.91 14.70
CA PRO A 136 -8.55 -13.00 14.39
C PRO A 136 -9.23 -12.89 13.01
N SER A 137 -9.34 -11.67 12.47
CA SER A 137 -9.89 -11.42 11.14
C SER A 137 -9.04 -12.02 9.99
N LEU A 138 -7.75 -12.28 10.23
CA LEU A 138 -6.82 -12.79 9.22
C LEU A 138 -6.57 -14.30 9.30
N ASP A 139 -7.02 -14.96 10.37
CA ASP A 139 -6.74 -16.39 10.60
C ASP A 139 -7.17 -17.29 9.44
N LYS A 140 -8.27 -16.95 8.76
CA LYS A 140 -8.78 -17.70 7.61
C LYS A 140 -7.96 -17.54 6.32
N VAL A 141 -7.26 -16.42 6.19
CA VAL A 141 -6.54 -16.07 4.94
C VAL A 141 -5.03 -16.18 5.09
N VAL A 142 -4.51 -16.03 6.32
CA VAL A 142 -3.10 -16.18 6.65
C VAL A 142 -2.94 -17.01 7.92
N PRO A 143 -3.30 -18.31 7.87
CA PRO A 143 -3.32 -19.16 9.05
C PRO A 143 -1.94 -19.25 9.70
N GLY A 144 -1.91 -19.16 11.02
CA GLY A 144 -0.68 -19.22 11.81
C GLY A 144 0.26 -18.03 11.58
N GLY A 145 -0.21 -16.94 10.95
CA GLY A 145 0.58 -15.74 10.72
C GLY A 145 1.70 -15.94 9.71
N ILE A 146 1.56 -16.91 8.79
CA ILE A 146 2.54 -17.22 7.76
C ILE A 146 1.95 -16.88 6.39
N TYR A 147 2.50 -15.85 5.76
CA TYR A 147 2.11 -15.36 4.44
C TYR A 147 3.17 -15.78 3.41
N VAL A 148 2.75 -16.53 2.40
CA VAL A 148 3.62 -17.02 1.32
C VAL A 148 2.96 -16.74 -0.02
N VAL A 149 3.75 -16.28 -0.99
CA VAL A 149 3.32 -16.17 -2.38
C VAL A 149 4.35 -16.87 -3.27
N HIS A 150 3.88 -17.75 -4.14
CA HIS A 150 4.68 -18.35 -5.20
C HIS A 150 4.52 -17.55 -6.50
N PHE A 151 5.58 -17.48 -7.29
CA PHE A 151 5.57 -16.77 -8.56
C PHE A 151 6.44 -17.43 -9.63
N GLU A 152 6.09 -17.15 -10.87
CA GLU A 152 6.92 -17.41 -12.06
C GLU A 152 7.22 -16.09 -12.77
N VAL A 153 8.48 -15.90 -13.14
CA VAL A 153 8.91 -14.75 -13.91
C VAL A 153 8.61 -14.97 -15.38
N ILE A 154 8.02 -13.97 -16.04
CA ILE A 154 7.72 -13.98 -17.47
C ILE A 154 8.37 -12.78 -18.17
N GLU A 155 8.62 -12.93 -19.46
CA GLU A 155 9.07 -11.83 -20.31
C GLU A 155 8.11 -10.63 -20.25
N PRO A 156 8.62 -9.38 -20.25
CA PRO A 156 7.78 -8.22 -20.44
C PRO A 156 7.10 -8.30 -21.81
N SER A 157 5.77 -8.16 -21.83
CA SER A 157 5.03 -8.09 -23.09
C SER A 157 5.47 -6.87 -23.89
N LYS A 158 5.75 -7.07 -25.18
CA LYS A 158 6.11 -6.03 -26.16
C LYS A 158 4.97 -5.03 -26.36
#